data_AF-A0A7V3WNX4-F1
#
_entry.id   AF-A0A7V3WNX4-F1
#
_cell.length_a   1.000
_cell.length_b   1.000
_cell.length_c   1.000
_cell.angle_alpha   90.00
_cell.angle_beta   90.00
_cell.angle_gamma   90.00
#
_symmetry.space_group_name_H-M   'P 1'
#
loop_
_entity.id
_entity.type
_entity.pdbx_description
1 polymer ?
#
loop_
_entity_poly.entity_id
_entity_poly.type
_entity_poly.pdbx_seq_one_letter_code
_entity_poly.pdbx_strand_id
1 'polypeptide(L)' 'GTRMPVALVVGSLAGGMSFEDVQREYDLTPEDIRAALKFASELVDQEQHHPLPV' A
#
# COMPACT_ATOMS: atom_id res chain seq x y z
N GLY A 1 -17.84 -2.48 3.93
CA GLY A 1 -16.51 -1.86 3.90
C GLY A 1 -15.82 -2.34 2.65
N THR A 2 -15.68 -1.48 1.66
CA THR A 2 -14.95 -1.74 0.41
C THR A 2 -13.52 -2.13 0.79
N ARG A 3 -13.18 -3.41 0.56
CA ARG A 3 -11.82 -3.94 0.78
C ARG A 3 -10.92 -3.45 -0.34
N MET A 4 -10.69 -2.14 -0.40
CA MET A 4 -9.73 -1.58 -1.34
C MET A 4 -8.40 -2.29 -1.13
N PRO A 5 -7.85 -2.98 -2.15
CA PRO A 5 -6.67 -3.79 -1.93
C PRO A 5 -5.48 -2.86 -1.67
N VAL A 6 -4.87 -2.96 -0.49
CA VAL A 6 -3.65 -2.21 -0.15
C VAL A 6 -2.55 -2.42 -1.21
N ALA A 7 -2.48 -3.63 -1.77
CA ALA A 7 -1.58 -3.97 -2.87
C ALA A 7 -1.78 -3.09 -4.12
N LEU A 8 -3.00 -2.59 -4.37
CA LEU A 8 -3.33 -1.78 -5.54
C LEU A 8 -2.77 -0.36 -5.37
N VAL A 9 -2.91 0.23 -4.18
CA VAL A 9 -2.32 1.54 -3.85
C VAL A 9 -0.79 1.48 -3.91
N VAL A 10 -0.20 0.48 -3.24
CA VAL A 10 1.26 0.30 -3.22
C VAL A 10 1.80 0.02 -4.62
N GLY A 11 1.14 -0.88 -5.38
CA GLY A 11 1.54 -1.21 -6.75
C GLY A 11 1.42 -0.03 -7.72
N SER A 12 0.38 0.79 -7.59
CA SER A 12 0.18 1.99 -8.42
C SER A 12 1.27 3.02 -8.18
N LEU A 13 1.57 3.31 -6.91
CA LEU A 13 2.64 4.23 -6.54
C LEU A 13 4.02 3.69 -6.98
N ALA A 14 4.27 2.40 -6.79
CA ALA A 14 5.50 1.75 -7.27
C ALA A 14 5.62 1.74 -8.80
N GLY A 15 4.48 1.72 -9.51
CA GLY A 15 4.39 1.86 -10.96
C GLY A 15 4.59 3.29 -11.47
N GLY A 16 4.76 4.26 -10.58
CA GLY A 16 5.05 5.66 -10.92
C GLY A 16 3.84 6.58 -10.95
N MET A 17 2.64 6.13 -10.53
CA MET A 17 1.50 7.04 -10.35
C MET A 17 1.78 8.03 -9.21
N SER A 18 1.31 9.26 -9.37
CA SER A 18 1.35 10.23 -8.28
C SER A 18 0.25 9.96 -7.25
N PHE A 19 0.38 10.54 -6.05
CA PHE A 19 -0.67 10.46 -5.03
C PHE A 19 -1.99 11.05 -5.52
N GLU A 20 -1.97 12.09 -6.35
CA GLU A 20 -3.18 12.73 -6.88
C GLU A 20 -3.88 11.85 -7.91
N ASP A 21 -3.12 11.15 -8.75
CA ASP A 21 -3.65 10.20 -9.73
C ASP A 21 -4.35 9.04 -9.01
N VAL A 22 -3.71 8.47 -7.99
CA VAL A 22 -4.27 7.37 -7.19
C VAL A 22 -5.54 7.81 -6.46
N GLN A 23 -5.57 9.03 -5.91
CA GLN A 23 -6.79 9.57 -5.28
C GLN A 23 -7.94 9.68 -6.29
N ARG A 24 -7.66 10.19 -7.48
CA ARG A 24 -8.67 10.39 -8.53
C ARG A 24 -9.16 9.09 -9.15
N GLU A 25 -8.25 8.18 -9.44
CA GLU A 25 -8.56 6.94 -10.16
C GLU A 25 -9.34 5.96 -9.29
N TYR A 26 -9.03 5.92 -8.00
CA TYR A 26 -9.64 4.98 -7.05
C TYR A 26 -10.62 5.63 -6.07
N ASP A 27 -10.95 6.91 -6.27
CA ASP A 27 -11.83 7.72 -5.40
C ASP A 27 -11.42 7.59 -3.92
N LEU A 28 -10.14 7.78 -3.66
CA LEU A 28 -9.54 7.66 -2.34
C LEU A 28 -9.27 9.02 -1.72
N THR A 29 -9.41 9.08 -0.40
CA THR A 29 -8.92 10.21 0.37
C THR A 29 -7.41 10.08 0.64
N PRO A 30 -6.70 11.19 0.96
CA PRO A 30 -5.34 11.12 1.45
C PRO A 30 -5.18 10.20 2.66
N GLU A 31 -6.18 10.16 3.55
CA GLU A 31 -6.22 9.32 4.74
C GLU A 31 -6.27 7.84 4.39
N ASP A 32 -7.03 7.44 3.36
CA ASP A 32 -7.09 6.06 2.89
C ASP A 32 -5.73 5.59 2.37
N ILE A 33 -5.03 6.43 1.61
CA ILE A 33 -3.69 6.12 1.11
C ILE A 33 -2.70 5.98 2.27
N ARG A 34 -2.74 6.87 3.25
CA ARG A 34 -1.88 6.75 4.45
C ARG A 34 -2.19 5.48 5.24
N ALA A 35 -3.46 5.12 5.38
CA ALA A 35 -3.86 3.89 6.07
C ALA A 35 -3.35 2.64 5.32
N ALA A 36 -3.45 2.63 3.99
CA ALA A 36 -2.91 1.55 3.16
C ALA A 36 -1.39 1.43 3.30
N LEU A 37 -0.65 2.54 3.24
CA LEU A 37 0.81 2.55 3.40
C LEU A 37 1.23 2.10 4.80
N LYS A 38 0.51 2.55 5.84
CA LYS A 38 0.76 2.11 7.22
C LYS A 38 0.54 0.60 7.36
N PHE A 39 -0.57 0.08 6.83
CA PHE A 39 -0.85 -1.35 6.86
C PHE A 39 0.22 -2.15 6.10
N ALA A 40 0.69 -1.66 4.95
CA ALA A 40 1.76 -2.30 4.20
C ALA A 40 3.08 -2.34 5.01
N SER A 41 3.43 -1.24 5.69
CA SER A 41 4.60 -1.19 6.58
C SER A 41 4.48 -2.18 7.73
N GLU A 42 3.33 -2.22 8.40
CA GLU A 42 3.07 -3.17 9.48
C GLU A 42 3.17 -4.61 8.97
N LEU A 43 2.64 -4.91 7.77
CA LEU A 43 2.73 -6.25 7.19
C LEU A 43 4.18 -6.69 6.91
N VAL A 44 5.01 -5.78 6.39
CA VAL A 44 6.44 -6.03 6.15
C VAL A 44 7.20 -6.20 7.46
N ASP A 45 6.89 -5.41 8.49
CA ASP A 45 7.50 -5.57 9.82
C ASP A 45 7.06 -6.88 10.50
N GLN A 46 5.85 -7.37 10.22
CA GLN A 46 5.36 -8.67 10.68
C GLN A 46 5.92 -9.84 9.87
N GLU A 47 6.41 -9.63 8.64
CA GLU A 47 7.22 -10.61 7.92
C GLU A 47 8.56 -10.78 8.66
N GLN A 48 8.51 -11.62 9.70
CA GLN A 48 9.68 -12.05 10.46
C GLN A 48 10.73 -12.57 9.47
N HIS A 49 11.87 -11.87 9.45
CA HIS A 49 13.13 -12.28 8.85
C HIS A 49 13.31 -13.81 8.98
N HIS A 50 12.97 -14.55 7.94
CA HIS A 50 13.51 -15.89 7.76
C HIS A 50 14.88 -15.69 7.14
N PRO A 51 15.99 -15.84 7.90
CA PRO A 51 17.30 -15.85 7.28
C PRO A 51 17.29 -16.92 6.21
N LEU A 52 17.73 -16.56 5.00
CA LEU A 52 17.97 -17.53 3.95
C LEU A 52 18.93 -18.59 4.52
N PRO A 53 18.62 -19.91 4.39
CA PRO A 53 19.56 -20.93 4.80
C PRO A 53 20.82 -20.76 3.96
N VAL A 54 21.95 -20.56 4.64
CA VAL A 54 23.30 -20.58 4.05
C VAL A 54 23.67 -21.99 3.59
#